data_AF-A0A7J2YVR8-F1
#
_entry.id   AF-A0A7J2YVR8-F1
#
_cell.length_a   1.000
_cell.length_b   1.000
_cell.length_c   1.000
_cell.angle_alpha   90.00
_cell.angle_beta   90.00
_cell.angle_gamma   90.00
#
_symmetry.space_group_name_H-M   'P 1'
#
loop_
_entity.id
_entity.type
_entity.pdbx_description
1 polymer ?
#
loop_
_entity_poly.entity_id
_entity_poly.type
_entity_poly.pdbx_seq_one_letter_code
_entity_poly.pdbx_strand_id
1 'polypeptide(L)'
;MAYNKSAIPNAPVYIGYSADLGSGWENFTLVQTDADGTYEGVWTPNATGNYLLCAQWMGNDTLHWINATVNLALTHISAGNAFSVTSNSTISNLNFNSENRELSFITNGTSGTTGYAYVCLPKDLDVDIQTLQVNMDGQSVTFTSESTDDVWVISCVYTQSAHVFSIQLPVAMQVLSPAITPWVLIVIGIAVLIVVIVIVAVVRRRRKTAAMVAEILKQNRPVY
;
A
#
# COMPACT_ATOMS: atom_id res chain seq x y z
N MET A 1 9.14 -10.59 -25.21
CA MET A 1 9.73 -10.41 -26.54
C MET A 1 8.79 -10.98 -27.59
N ALA A 2 8.26 -10.12 -28.47
CA ALA A 2 7.33 -10.56 -29.50
C ALA A 2 7.46 -9.68 -30.74
N TYR A 3 7.18 -10.25 -31.91
CA TYR A 3 7.06 -9.54 -33.18
C TYR A 3 5.68 -9.79 -33.77
N ASN A 4 4.98 -8.70 -34.12
CA ASN A 4 3.60 -8.76 -34.62
C ASN A 4 2.68 -9.64 -33.75
N LYS A 5 2.79 -9.50 -32.42
CA LYS A 5 2.08 -10.28 -31.40
C LYS A 5 2.41 -11.78 -31.36
N SER A 6 3.42 -12.24 -32.09
CA SER A 6 3.95 -13.59 -32.00
C SER A 6 5.20 -13.60 -31.12
N ALA A 7 5.23 -14.49 -30.12
CA ALA A 7 6.38 -14.68 -29.25
C ALA A 7 7.62 -15.13 -30.04
N ILE A 8 8.79 -14.63 -29.63
CA ILE A 8 10.06 -15.11 -30.17
C ILE A 8 10.74 -15.91 -29.06
N PRO A 9 10.70 -17.25 -29.10
CA PRO A 9 11.32 -18.09 -28.09
C PRO A 9 12.82 -18.28 -28.34
N ASN A 10 13.58 -18.61 -27.28
CA ASN A 10 15.02 -18.85 -27.32
C ASN A 10 15.82 -17.70 -27.94
N ALA A 11 15.33 -16.46 -27.78
CA ALA A 11 16.02 -15.27 -28.21
C ALA A 11 17.00 -14.80 -27.13
N PRO A 12 18.29 -14.58 -27.46
CA PRO A 12 19.28 -14.11 -26.49
C PRO A 12 19.10 -12.61 -26.19
N VAL A 13 18.57 -12.28 -25.01
CA VAL A 13 18.36 -10.90 -24.55
C VAL A 13 19.46 -10.50 -23.58
N TYR A 14 20.25 -9.49 -23.94
CA TYR A 14 21.17 -8.86 -23.00
C TYR A 14 20.42 -7.87 -22.15
N ILE A 15 20.66 -7.91 -20.84
CA ILE A 15 20.12 -6.93 -19.89
C ILE A 15 21.29 -6.20 -19.24
N GLY A 16 21.20 -4.88 -19.26
CA GLY A 16 22.22 -4.01 -18.71
C GLY A 16 21.63 -2.77 -18.06
N TYR A 17 22.48 -2.05 -17.34
CA TYR A 17 22.14 -0.77 -16.76
C TYR A 17 23.17 0.30 -17.13
N SER A 18 22.78 1.56 -16.97
CA SER A 18 23.65 2.72 -17.00
C SER A 18 23.40 3.57 -15.75
N ALA A 19 24.46 3.87 -15.01
CA ALA A 19 24.41 4.74 -13.83
C ALA A 19 24.72 6.22 -14.16
N ASP A 20 25.04 6.52 -15.43
CA ASP A 20 25.47 7.83 -15.92
C ASP A 20 24.58 8.33 -17.07
N LEU A 21 23.30 7.97 -17.02
CA LEU A 21 22.25 8.41 -17.95
C LEU A 21 22.56 8.08 -19.43
N GLY A 22 23.21 6.95 -19.66
CA GLY A 22 23.44 6.35 -20.97
C GLY A 22 24.84 6.60 -21.56
N SER A 23 25.73 7.27 -20.83
CA SER A 23 27.12 7.50 -21.25
C SER A 23 27.94 6.20 -21.25
N GLY A 24 27.70 5.34 -20.27
CA GLY A 24 28.30 4.01 -20.12
C GLY A 24 27.25 2.95 -19.80
N TRP A 25 27.45 1.75 -20.32
CA TRP A 25 26.54 0.61 -20.12
C TRP A 25 27.29 -0.59 -19.55
N GLU A 26 26.71 -1.18 -18.52
CA GLU A 26 27.19 -2.40 -17.90
C GLU A 26 26.15 -3.51 -18.12
N ASN A 27 26.55 -4.58 -18.81
CA ASN A 27 25.72 -5.78 -18.93
C ASN A 27 25.89 -6.62 -17.67
N PHE A 28 24.79 -7.00 -17.04
CA PHE A 28 24.83 -7.88 -15.87
C PHE A 28 24.31 -9.30 -16.17
N THR A 29 23.51 -9.49 -17.21
CA THR A 29 23.06 -10.83 -17.59
C THR A 29 22.72 -10.96 -19.08
N LEU A 30 22.74 -12.21 -19.55
CA LEU A 30 22.24 -12.65 -20.84
C LEU A 30 21.24 -13.78 -20.58
N VAL A 31 19.99 -13.57 -20.96
CA VAL A 31 18.89 -14.51 -20.72
C VAL A 31 18.26 -14.96 -22.03
N GLN A 32 17.63 -16.13 -22.02
CA GLN A 32 16.87 -16.63 -23.16
C GLN A 32 15.39 -16.38 -22.92
N THR A 33 14.67 -16.06 -23.98
CA THR A 33 13.23 -15.96 -23.90
C THR A 33 12.55 -17.32 -23.84
N ASP A 34 11.48 -17.40 -23.05
CA ASP A 34 10.63 -18.58 -22.93
C ASP A 34 9.74 -18.79 -24.17
N ALA A 35 8.96 -19.86 -24.17
CA ALA A 35 8.06 -20.22 -25.27
C ALA A 35 7.02 -19.13 -25.62
N ASP A 36 6.58 -18.37 -24.62
CA ASP A 36 5.67 -17.23 -24.73
C ASP A 36 6.41 -15.88 -24.92
N GLY A 37 7.74 -15.94 -25.01
CA GLY A 37 8.60 -14.78 -25.22
C GLY A 37 8.92 -14.00 -23.94
N THR A 38 8.48 -14.44 -22.76
CA THR A 38 8.90 -13.81 -21.49
C THR A 38 10.37 -14.05 -21.22
N TYR A 39 10.94 -13.22 -20.35
CA TYR A 39 12.29 -13.40 -19.84
C TYR A 39 12.39 -12.60 -18.53
N GLU A 40 13.29 -13.04 -17.65
CA GLU A 40 13.52 -12.39 -16.36
C GLU A 40 15.01 -12.32 -16.09
N GLY A 41 15.46 -11.20 -15.51
CA GLY A 41 16.82 -11.03 -15.01
C GLY A 41 16.77 -10.40 -13.62
N VAL A 42 17.54 -10.95 -12.69
CA VAL A 42 17.64 -10.44 -11.32
C VAL A 42 18.90 -9.61 -11.19
N TRP A 43 18.77 -8.41 -10.62
CA TRP A 43 19.88 -7.52 -10.35
C TRP A 43 19.65 -6.73 -9.06
N THR A 44 20.73 -6.54 -8.31
CA THR A 44 20.75 -5.69 -7.12
C THR A 44 21.65 -4.50 -7.39
N PRO A 45 21.11 -3.27 -7.45
CA PRO A 45 21.91 -2.05 -7.56
C PRO A 45 22.87 -1.91 -6.37
N ASN A 46 24.12 -1.50 -6.65
CA ASN A 46 25.13 -1.32 -5.60
C ASN A 46 24.92 -0.04 -4.76
N ALA A 47 24.12 0.91 -5.25
CA ALA A 47 23.83 2.18 -4.60
C ALA A 47 22.41 2.65 -4.94
N THR A 48 21.91 3.63 -4.19
CA THR A 48 20.77 4.44 -4.63
C THR A 48 21.18 5.44 -5.70
N GLY A 49 20.20 5.88 -6.48
CA GLY A 49 20.43 6.83 -7.55
C GLY A 49 19.45 6.65 -8.68
N ASN A 50 19.79 7.25 -9.82
CA ASN A 50 19.04 7.10 -11.06
C ASN A 50 19.82 6.19 -12.02
N TYR A 51 19.12 5.20 -12.58
CA TYR A 51 19.64 4.23 -13.51
C TYR A 51 18.79 4.22 -14.77
N LEU A 52 19.41 3.93 -15.91
CA LEU A 52 18.69 3.43 -17.07
C LEU A 52 18.85 1.91 -17.10
N LEU A 53 17.74 1.17 -17.26
CA LEU A 53 17.74 -0.26 -17.52
C LEU A 53 17.41 -0.50 -18.98
N CYS A 54 18.20 -1.34 -19.64
CA CYS A 54 18.00 -1.69 -21.04
C CYS A 54 17.96 -3.20 -21.21
N ALA A 55 16.93 -3.68 -21.92
CA ALA A 55 16.91 -5.02 -22.49
C ALA A 55 17.10 -4.90 -24.01
N GLN A 56 18.08 -5.62 -24.56
CA GLN A 56 18.42 -5.55 -25.98
C GLN A 56 18.54 -6.95 -26.60
N TRP A 57 18.02 -7.08 -27.82
CA TRP A 57 18.18 -8.25 -28.66
C TRP A 57 18.84 -7.84 -29.97
N MET A 58 19.90 -8.57 -30.34
CA MET A 58 20.69 -8.26 -31.55
C MET A 58 19.97 -8.55 -32.86
N GLY A 59 18.80 -9.18 -32.80
CA GLY A 59 18.09 -9.65 -33.97
C GLY A 59 18.56 -11.02 -34.43
N ASN A 60 18.15 -11.39 -35.63
CA ASN A 60 18.54 -12.60 -36.34
C ASN A 60 18.54 -12.32 -37.86
N ASP A 61 18.62 -13.36 -38.69
CA ASP A 61 18.66 -13.24 -40.15
C ASP A 61 17.44 -12.52 -40.76
N THR A 62 16.32 -12.48 -40.03
CA THR A 62 15.03 -11.94 -40.52
C THR A 62 14.56 -10.69 -39.78
N LEU A 63 14.99 -10.49 -38.54
CA LEU A 63 14.54 -9.41 -37.67
C LEU A 63 15.75 -8.60 -37.19
N HIS A 64 15.64 -7.29 -37.27
CA HIS A 64 16.71 -6.38 -36.86
C HIS A 64 16.80 -6.24 -35.34
N TRP A 65 17.92 -5.65 -34.90
CA TRP A 65 18.16 -5.27 -33.52
C TRP A 65 17.03 -4.42 -32.94
N ILE A 66 16.68 -4.68 -31.68
CA ILE A 66 15.70 -3.91 -30.92
C ILE A 66 16.12 -3.81 -29.46
N ASN A 67 15.76 -2.71 -28.82
CA ASN A 67 15.92 -2.51 -27.39
C ASN A 67 14.71 -1.84 -26.76
N ALA A 68 14.62 -1.94 -25.44
CA ALA A 68 13.70 -1.17 -24.62
C ALA A 68 14.46 -0.65 -23.40
N THR A 69 14.38 0.66 -23.18
CA THR A 69 15.03 1.34 -22.06
C THR A 69 13.99 1.97 -21.14
N VAL A 70 14.18 1.80 -19.84
CA VAL A 70 13.36 2.43 -18.79
C VAL A 70 14.26 3.14 -17.78
N ASN A 71 13.73 4.15 -17.11
CA ASN A 71 14.40 4.81 -16.00
C ASN A 71 13.99 4.13 -14.69
N LEU A 72 14.96 3.87 -13.82
CA LEU A 72 14.78 3.36 -12.46
C LEU A 72 15.45 4.34 -11.49
N ALA A 73 14.67 4.93 -10.59
CA ALA A 73 15.17 5.74 -9.50
C ALA A 73 14.99 5.02 -8.17
N LEU A 74 16.00 5.08 -7.30
CA LEU A 74 16.05 4.41 -6.00
C LEU A 74 16.40 5.43 -4.91
N THR A 75 15.68 5.39 -3.79
CA THR A 75 16.01 6.20 -2.59
C THR A 75 15.77 5.41 -1.31
N HIS A 76 16.52 5.71 -0.25
CA HIS A 76 16.49 4.97 1.01
C HIS A 76 15.43 5.51 1.99
N ILE A 77 14.89 4.62 2.82
CA ILE A 77 13.98 4.95 3.93
C ILE A 77 14.66 4.85 5.30
N SER A 78 15.61 3.92 5.44
CA SER A 78 16.56 3.69 6.56
C SER A 78 17.13 2.27 6.36
N ALA A 79 17.76 1.66 7.37
CA ALA A 79 18.55 0.43 7.27
C ALA A 79 17.80 -0.76 6.60
N GLY A 80 17.91 -0.85 5.27
CA GLY A 80 17.50 -2.01 4.46
C GLY A 80 16.44 -1.74 3.40
N ASN A 81 15.53 -0.77 3.60
CA ASN A 81 14.40 -0.55 2.70
C ASN A 81 14.61 0.66 1.78
N ALA A 82 14.19 0.49 0.53
CA ALA A 82 14.28 1.52 -0.50
C ALA A 82 12.93 1.68 -1.21
N PHE A 83 12.59 2.92 -1.54
CA PHE A 83 11.59 3.18 -2.56
C PHE A 83 12.24 3.01 -3.93
N SER A 84 11.47 2.51 -4.88
CA SER A 84 11.84 2.57 -6.28
C SER A 84 10.73 3.19 -7.13
N VAL A 85 11.13 3.90 -8.17
CA VAL A 85 10.24 4.41 -9.20
C VAL A 85 10.78 3.96 -10.55
N THR A 86 9.96 3.25 -11.32
CA THR A 86 10.28 2.85 -12.70
C THR A 86 9.37 3.58 -13.67
N SER A 87 9.93 4.15 -14.74
CA SER A 87 9.17 4.91 -15.73
C SER A 87 9.78 4.82 -17.12
N ASN A 88 8.97 5.01 -18.16
CA ASN A 88 9.46 5.31 -19.51
C ASN A 88 9.82 6.79 -19.74
N SER A 89 9.64 7.63 -18.71
CA SER A 89 10.11 9.01 -18.65
C SER A 89 11.41 9.08 -17.83
N THR A 90 12.20 10.14 -18.04
CA THR A 90 13.34 10.43 -17.16
C THR A 90 12.83 10.80 -15.78
N ILE A 91 13.39 10.19 -14.73
CA ILE A 91 13.06 10.52 -13.34
C ILE A 91 14.16 11.42 -12.76
N SER A 92 13.78 12.40 -11.96
CA SER A 92 14.73 13.19 -11.17
C SER A 92 14.14 13.54 -9.81
N ASN A 93 14.99 14.03 -8.90
CA ASN A 93 14.60 14.52 -7.58
C ASN A 93 13.76 13.52 -6.76
N LEU A 94 14.02 12.20 -6.90
CA LEU A 94 13.38 11.20 -6.07
C LEU A 94 13.78 11.40 -4.61
N ASN A 95 12.82 11.73 -3.76
CA ASN A 95 13.06 12.06 -2.36
C ASN A 95 11.92 11.58 -1.46
N PHE A 96 12.27 11.00 -0.33
CA PHE A 96 11.31 10.70 0.73
C PHE A 96 11.49 11.66 1.91
N ASN A 97 10.44 12.40 2.23
CA ASN A 97 10.37 13.20 3.45
C ASN A 97 9.69 12.37 4.55
N SER A 98 10.48 11.94 5.54
CA SER A 98 9.96 11.15 6.67
C SER A 98 9.09 11.93 7.65
N GLU A 99 9.27 13.26 7.77
CA GLU A 99 8.46 14.10 8.66
C GLU A 99 7.03 14.23 8.14
N ASN A 100 6.90 14.44 6.82
CA ASN A 100 5.60 14.59 6.15
C ASN A 100 5.09 13.27 5.57
N ARG A 101 5.87 12.17 5.64
CA ARG A 101 5.60 10.89 4.97
C ARG A 101 5.18 11.07 3.52
N GLU A 102 6.01 11.79 2.77
CA GLU A 102 5.78 12.13 1.38
C GLU A 102 6.92 11.60 0.51
N LEU A 103 6.59 10.82 -0.51
CA LEU A 103 7.52 10.45 -1.59
C LEU A 103 7.27 11.38 -2.77
N SER A 104 8.31 12.07 -3.23
CA SER A 104 8.23 12.99 -4.38
C SER A 104 9.27 12.65 -5.44
N PHE A 105 8.93 12.93 -6.69
CA PHE A 105 9.85 12.83 -7.83
C PHE A 105 9.33 13.67 -9.00
N ILE A 106 10.21 13.94 -9.95
CA ILE A 106 9.88 14.64 -11.19
C ILE A 106 10.00 13.65 -12.33
N THR A 107 9.05 13.67 -13.26
CA THR A 107 9.17 12.96 -14.54
C THR A 107 9.37 13.96 -15.66
N ASN A 108 10.21 13.65 -16.63
CA ASN A 108 10.38 14.42 -17.86
C ASN A 108 10.35 13.48 -19.07
N GLY A 109 9.44 13.76 -20.01
CA GLY A 109 9.22 12.91 -21.18
C GLY A 109 8.73 13.71 -22.39
N THR A 110 8.50 13.00 -23.50
CA THR A 110 8.09 13.63 -24.76
C THR A 110 6.62 14.02 -24.70
N SER A 111 6.34 15.33 -24.74
CA SER A 111 4.98 15.85 -24.60
C SER A 111 3.98 15.19 -25.56
N GLY A 112 2.82 14.79 -25.04
CA GLY A 112 1.72 14.21 -25.83
C GLY A 112 1.83 12.70 -26.07
N THR A 113 2.83 12.02 -25.51
CA THR A 113 2.93 10.55 -25.52
C THR A 113 2.41 9.95 -24.21
N THR A 114 2.20 8.64 -24.14
CA THR A 114 1.76 7.98 -22.89
C THR A 114 2.96 7.67 -22.00
N GLY A 115 2.90 8.17 -20.77
CA GLY A 115 3.85 7.92 -19.69
C GLY A 115 3.27 6.95 -18.67
N TYR A 116 4.15 6.24 -17.99
CA TYR A 116 3.78 5.48 -16.80
C TYR A 116 4.82 5.66 -15.69
N ALA A 117 4.38 5.51 -14.45
CA ALA A 117 5.24 5.41 -13.28
C ALA A 117 4.76 4.23 -12.42
N TYR A 118 5.68 3.30 -12.15
CA TYR A 118 5.51 2.22 -11.19
C TYR A 118 6.30 2.57 -9.93
N VAL A 119 5.61 2.75 -8.82
CA VAL A 119 6.21 3.13 -7.54
C VAL A 119 6.10 1.95 -6.59
N CYS A 120 7.24 1.42 -6.15
CA CYS A 120 7.28 0.36 -5.16
C CYS A 120 7.39 0.95 -3.75
N LEU A 121 6.41 0.65 -2.92
CA LEU A 121 6.31 1.07 -1.53
C LEU A 121 6.56 -0.14 -0.62
N PRO A 122 7.60 -0.12 0.23
CA PRO A 122 7.82 -1.18 1.21
C PRO A 122 6.63 -1.35 2.17
N LYS A 123 6.20 -2.59 2.42
CA LYS A 123 5.05 -2.89 3.28
C LYS A 123 5.30 -2.67 4.77
N ASP A 124 6.56 -2.69 5.19
CA ASP A 124 6.99 -2.41 6.56
C ASP A 124 6.72 -0.95 6.99
N LEU A 125 6.38 -0.07 6.04
CA LEU A 125 5.96 1.30 6.32
C LEU A 125 4.51 1.41 6.83
N ASP A 126 3.78 0.30 6.94
CA ASP A 126 2.37 0.24 7.37
C ASP A 126 1.49 1.25 6.61
N VAL A 127 1.69 1.33 5.30
CA VAL A 127 0.94 2.27 4.44
C VAL A 127 -0.50 1.80 4.30
N ASP A 128 -1.45 2.68 4.61
CA ASP A 128 -2.85 2.44 4.27
C ASP A 128 -3.12 2.78 2.81
N ILE A 129 -3.10 1.76 1.95
CA ILE A 129 -3.33 1.92 0.51
C ILE A 129 -4.72 2.47 0.19
N GLN A 130 -5.72 2.29 1.07
CA GLN A 130 -7.08 2.78 0.82
C GLN A 130 -7.19 4.31 0.94
N THR A 131 -6.28 4.92 1.70
CA THR A 131 -6.26 6.37 1.93
C THR A 131 -5.06 7.05 1.28
N LEU A 132 -4.23 6.29 0.54
CA LEU A 132 -3.09 6.79 -0.21
C LEU A 132 -3.52 7.86 -1.22
N GLN A 133 -2.80 8.98 -1.27
CA GLN A 133 -3.05 10.03 -2.25
C GLN A 133 -1.84 10.17 -3.17
N VAL A 134 -2.11 10.10 -4.48
CA VAL A 134 -1.13 10.41 -5.51
C VAL A 134 -1.56 11.71 -6.18
N ASN A 135 -0.67 12.69 -6.18
CA ASN A 135 -0.85 13.98 -6.82
C ASN A 135 0.17 14.16 -7.94
N MET A 136 -0.28 14.67 -9.07
CA MET A 136 0.55 15.11 -10.20
C MET A 136 0.28 16.61 -10.41
N ASP A 137 1.33 17.42 -10.36
CA ASP A 137 1.25 18.90 -10.44
C ASP A 137 0.27 19.51 -9.42
N GLY A 138 0.23 18.90 -8.22
CA GLY A 138 -0.65 19.32 -7.12
C GLY A 138 -2.12 18.92 -7.29
N GLN A 139 -2.48 18.17 -8.33
CA GLN A 139 -3.83 17.64 -8.53
C GLN A 139 -3.86 16.13 -8.31
N SER A 140 -4.90 15.62 -7.65
CA SER A 140 -5.04 14.19 -7.42
C SER A 140 -5.24 13.43 -8.73
N VAL A 141 -4.55 12.30 -8.87
CA VAL A 141 -4.62 11.43 -10.04
C VAL A 141 -5.09 10.03 -9.66
N THR A 142 -5.72 9.36 -10.62
CA THR A 142 -6.10 7.96 -10.47
C THR A 142 -4.88 7.06 -10.57
N PHE A 143 -4.82 6.04 -9.72
CA PHE A 143 -3.80 5.00 -9.74
C PHE A 143 -4.44 3.63 -9.51
N THR A 144 -3.71 2.57 -9.85
CA THR A 144 -4.02 1.21 -9.38
C THR A 144 -2.94 0.75 -8.41
N SER A 145 -3.27 -0.20 -7.54
CA SER A 145 -2.33 -0.81 -6.62
C SER A 145 -2.37 -2.33 -6.73
N GLU A 146 -1.20 -2.95 -6.59
CA GLU A 146 -1.02 -4.39 -6.55
C GLU A 146 -0.16 -4.77 -5.34
N SER A 147 -0.53 -5.85 -4.66
CA SER A 147 0.21 -6.39 -3.53
C SER A 147 1.16 -7.48 -4.04
N THR A 148 2.46 -7.29 -3.84
CA THR A 148 3.50 -8.30 -4.10
C THR A 148 4.24 -8.56 -2.80
N ASP A 149 4.70 -9.78 -2.52
CA ASP A 149 5.41 -10.22 -1.30
C ASP A 149 5.65 -9.12 -0.23
N ASP A 150 6.72 -8.33 -0.39
CA ASP A 150 7.14 -7.30 0.57
C ASP A 150 6.83 -5.84 0.15
N VAL A 151 6.17 -5.62 -0.98
CA VAL A 151 5.93 -4.28 -1.53
C VAL A 151 4.50 -4.09 -2.04
N TRP A 152 4.04 -2.83 -2.03
CA TRP A 152 2.92 -2.38 -2.84
C TRP A 152 3.44 -1.75 -4.12
N VAL A 153 2.90 -2.14 -5.27
CA VAL A 153 3.21 -1.53 -6.56
C VAL A 153 2.07 -0.58 -6.94
N ILE A 154 2.36 0.72 -6.95
CA ILE A 154 1.42 1.76 -7.38
C ILE A 154 1.68 2.07 -8.85
N SER A 155 0.65 1.92 -9.69
CA SER A 155 0.74 2.17 -11.13
C SER A 155 -0.03 3.43 -11.51
N CYS A 156 0.68 4.39 -12.09
CA CYS A 156 0.11 5.63 -12.62
C CYS A 156 0.37 5.68 -14.13
N VAL A 157 -0.66 5.98 -14.91
CA VAL A 157 -0.56 6.27 -16.34
C VAL A 157 -0.94 7.73 -16.57
N TYR A 158 -0.11 8.45 -17.32
CA TYR A 158 -0.26 9.89 -17.53
C TYR A 158 0.15 10.28 -18.96
N THR A 159 -0.16 11.50 -19.36
CA THR A 159 0.39 12.08 -20.61
C THR A 159 1.78 12.59 -20.29
N GLN A 160 2.82 12.09 -20.96
CA GLN A 160 4.19 12.54 -20.71
C GLN A 160 4.30 14.05 -20.90
N SER A 161 4.99 14.69 -19.96
CA SER A 161 5.56 16.02 -20.06
C SER A 161 6.52 16.20 -18.86
N ALA A 162 6.79 17.43 -18.43
CA ALA A 162 7.44 17.67 -17.14
C ALA A 162 6.37 17.70 -16.04
N HIS A 163 6.37 16.72 -15.14
CA HIS A 163 5.40 16.61 -14.05
C HIS A 163 6.08 16.43 -12.70
N VAL A 164 5.48 17.02 -11.67
CA VAL A 164 5.87 16.81 -10.27
C VAL A 164 4.90 15.82 -9.63
N PHE A 165 5.41 14.68 -9.19
CA PHE A 165 4.66 13.72 -8.40
C PHE A 165 4.89 13.92 -6.91
N SER A 166 3.80 13.87 -6.16
CA SER A 166 3.78 13.82 -4.69
C SER A 166 2.86 12.70 -4.25
N ILE A 167 3.39 11.79 -3.44
CA ILE A 167 2.67 10.62 -2.93
C ILE A 167 2.65 10.72 -1.41
N GLN A 168 1.46 10.99 -0.89
CA GLN A 168 1.22 11.06 0.55
C GLN A 168 1.01 9.65 1.08
N LEU A 169 1.87 9.21 2.01
CA LEU A 169 1.82 7.90 2.62
C LEU A 169 1.08 8.01 3.96
N PRO A 170 -0.18 7.57 4.09
CA PRO A 170 -0.92 7.52 5.36
C PRO A 170 -0.53 6.27 6.17
N VAL A 171 -0.65 6.31 7.50
CA VAL A 171 -0.37 5.14 8.37
C VAL A 171 -1.68 4.37 8.53
N ALA A 172 -1.63 3.05 8.42
CA ALA A 172 -2.74 2.20 8.82
C ALA A 172 -3.02 2.39 10.32
N MET A 173 -4.12 3.06 10.64
CA MET A 173 -4.56 3.16 12.04
C MET A 173 -4.99 1.77 12.51
N GLN A 174 -4.32 1.25 13.54
CA GLN A 174 -4.80 0.08 14.26
C GLN A 174 -6.11 0.45 14.94
N VAL A 175 -7.24 0.01 14.37
CA VAL A 175 -8.52 0.07 15.07
C VAL A 175 -8.40 -0.90 16.23
N LEU A 176 -8.16 -0.39 17.44
CA LEU A 176 -8.36 -1.15 18.67
C LEU A 176 -9.87 -1.44 18.75
N SER A 177 -10.31 -2.48 18.07
CA SER A 177 -11.61 -3.07 18.39
C SER A 177 -11.47 -3.53 19.84
N PRO A 178 -12.27 -3.00 20.79
CA PRO A 178 -12.27 -3.57 22.12
C PRO A 178 -12.70 -5.02 21.93
N ALA A 179 -11.77 -5.95 22.09
CA ALA A 179 -12.09 -7.35 22.07
C ALA A 179 -13.12 -7.55 23.19
N ILE A 180 -14.40 -7.70 22.83
CA ILE A 180 -15.43 -8.14 23.75
C ILE A 180 -15.10 -9.58 24.05
N THR A 181 -14.15 -9.74 24.95
CA THR A 181 -13.69 -11.02 25.46
C THR A 181 -14.81 -11.60 26.32
N PRO A 182 -14.98 -12.94 26.36
CA PRO A 182 -16.10 -13.56 27.05
C PRO A 182 -16.27 -13.10 28.51
N TRP A 183 -15.19 -12.74 29.20
CA TRP A 183 -15.24 -12.25 30.58
C TRP A 183 -15.91 -10.87 30.72
N VAL A 184 -15.82 -9.98 29.72
CA VAL A 184 -16.51 -8.68 29.72
C VAL A 184 -18.03 -8.89 29.72
N LEU A 185 -18.52 -9.86 28.93
CA LEU A 185 -19.93 -10.23 28.93
C LEU A 185 -20.37 -10.87 30.26
N ILE A 186 -19.51 -11.65 30.89
CA ILE A 186 -19.77 -12.24 32.22
C ILE A 186 -19.91 -11.13 33.29
N VAL A 187 -19.00 -10.15 33.30
CA VAL A 187 -19.06 -9.03 34.27
C VAL A 187 -20.32 -8.19 34.07
N ILE A 188 -20.70 -7.89 32.82
CA ILE A 188 -21.96 -7.20 32.50
C ILE A 188 -23.16 -8.03 33.00
N GLY A 189 -23.15 -9.34 32.75
CA GLY A 189 -24.19 -10.27 33.22
C GLY A 189 -24.34 -10.28 34.74
N ILE A 190 -23.23 -10.33 35.48
CA ILE A 190 -23.23 -10.31 36.95
C ILE A 190 -23.77 -8.98 37.48
N ALA A 191 -23.34 -7.86 36.90
CA ALA A 191 -23.82 -6.53 37.29
C ALA A 191 -25.34 -6.41 37.11
N VAL A 192 -25.88 -6.88 35.98
CA VAL A 192 -27.33 -6.90 35.73
C VAL A 192 -28.05 -7.81 36.74
N LEU A 193 -27.50 -8.99 37.05
CA LEU A 193 -28.08 -9.89 38.04
C LEU A 193 -28.15 -9.25 39.43
N ILE A 194 -27.09 -8.57 39.86
CA ILE A 194 -27.04 -7.87 41.15
C ILE A 194 -28.12 -6.77 41.19
N VAL A 195 -28.24 -5.97 40.13
CA VAL A 195 -29.26 -4.92 40.04
C VAL A 195 -30.67 -5.51 40.15
N VAL A 196 -30.94 -6.63 39.46
CA VAL A 196 -32.24 -7.32 39.55
C VAL A 196 -32.50 -7.84 40.97
N ILE A 197 -31.50 -8.44 41.62
CA ILE A 197 -31.62 -8.94 43.00
C ILE A 197 -31.93 -7.79 43.97
N VAL A 198 -31.23 -6.65 43.83
CA VAL A 198 -31.46 -5.46 44.65
C VAL A 198 -32.88 -4.91 44.44
N ILE A 199 -33.33 -4.80 43.19
CA ILE A 199 -34.70 -4.35 42.87
C ILE A 199 -35.74 -5.29 43.51
N VAL A 200 -35.58 -6.60 43.35
CA VAL A 200 -36.49 -7.60 43.96
C VAL A 200 -36.49 -7.50 45.48
N ALA A 201 -35.33 -7.33 46.11
CA ALA A 201 -35.22 -7.17 47.56
C ALA A 201 -35.92 -5.91 48.06
N VAL A 202 -35.75 -4.78 47.35
CA VAL A 202 -36.42 -3.50 47.67
C VAL A 202 -37.93 -3.63 47.52
N VAL A 203 -38.42 -4.23 46.43
CA VAL A 203 -39.86 -4.46 46.19
C VAL A 203 -40.44 -5.37 47.28
N ARG A 204 -39.75 -6.47 47.64
CA ARG A 204 -40.19 -7.37 48.71
C ARG A 204 -40.23 -6.67 50.07
N ARG A 205 -39.23 -5.84 50.40
CA ARG A 205 -39.25 -5.04 51.65
C ARG A 205 -40.44 -4.08 51.67
N ARG A 206 -40.66 -3.32 50.58
CA ARG A 206 -41.80 -2.40 50.50
C ARG A 206 -43.15 -3.12 50.64
N ARG A 207 -43.32 -4.30 50.03
CA ARG A 207 -44.54 -5.11 50.19
C ARG A 207 -44.75 -5.58 51.63
N LYS A 208 -43.70 -6.00 52.33
CA LYS A 208 -43.79 -6.40 53.75
C LYS A 208 -44.16 -5.21 54.64
N THR A 209 -43.55 -4.04 54.43
CA THR A 209 -43.89 -2.82 55.18
C THR A 209 -45.33 -2.38 54.91
N ALA A 210 -45.79 -2.43 53.66
CA ALA A 210 -47.17 -2.10 53.30
C ALA A 210 -48.19 -3.07 53.94
N ALA A 211 -47.90 -4.37 53.96
CA ALA A 211 -48.75 -5.36 54.62
C ALA A 211 -48.82 -5.16 56.15
N MET A 212 -47.69 -4.86 56.80
CA MET A 212 -47.65 -4.56 58.23
C MET A 212 -48.43 -3.29 58.60
N VAL A 213 -48.29 -2.23 57.80
CA VAL A 213 -49.05 -0.98 57.99
C VAL A 213 -50.55 -1.18 57.75
N ALA A 214 -50.94 -1.98 56.75
CA ALA A 214 -52.34 -2.30 56.50
C ALA A 214 -52.98 -3.09 57.66
N GLU A 215 -52.22 -3.98 58.31
CA GLU A 215 -52.70 -4.74 59.47
C GLU A 215 -52.86 -3.86 60.71
N ILE A 216 -51.90 -2.96 60.98
CA ILE A 216 -52.00 -1.96 62.07
C ILE A 216 -53.22 -1.04 61.86
N LEU A 217 -53.45 -0.60 60.62
CA LEU A 217 -54.61 0.25 60.28
C LEU A 217 -55.95 -0.49 60.39
N LYS A 218 -55.99 -1.81 60.19
CA LYS A 218 -57.18 -2.62 60.47
C LYS A 218 -57.46 -2.72 61.97
N GLN A 219 -56.41 -2.86 62.78
CA GLN A 219 -56.53 -3.02 64.23
C GLN A 219 -56.95 -1.71 64.94
N ASN A 220 -56.64 -0.56 64.34
CA ASN A 220 -57.00 0.77 64.84
C ASN A 220 -58.30 1.35 64.25
N ARG A 221 -59.16 0.56 63.59
CA ARG A 221 -60.47 1.06 63.18
C ARG A 221 -61.37 1.28 64.41
N PRO A 222 -61.84 2.50 64.69
CA PRO A 222 -62.79 2.73 65.77
C PRO A 222 -64.12 2.04 65.44
N VAL A 223 -64.68 1.34 66.43
CA VAL A 223 -66.05 0.82 66.38
C VAL A 223 -66.99 2.00 66.66
N TYR A 224 -67.51 2.61 65.60
CA TYR A 224 -68.69 3.48 65.63
C TYR A 224 -69.44 3.36 64.31
#